data_AF-A0A9W4L1M6-F1
#
_entry.id   AF-A0A9W4L1M6-F1
#
_cell.length_a   1.000
_cell.length_b   1.000
_cell.length_c   1.000
_cell.angle_alpha   90.00
_cell.angle_beta   90.00
_cell.angle_gamma   90.00
#
_symmetry.space_group_name_H-M   'P 1'
#
loop_
_entity.id
_entity.type
_entity.pdbx_description
1 polymer ?
#
loop_
_entity_poly.entity_id
_entity_poly.type
_entity_poly.pdbx_seq_one_letter_code
_entity_poly.pdbx_strand_id
1 'polypeptide(L)'
;MALVGIINEEKYGTDARPANEMIVRLTSIDWYSQVGVKCNEAERKVDQFMNAIGVSEYKIKWLSATQVSEAISCLSFERSTLWEVLKELPDQLKEKIDAAGNEKLLADIVDKVPEAVFHGAYKHAFNAFRDEKAIKFLVGHAMYISVLACTAELAGEENPFSFIVELLEDGHLPLGPEGNTFYLL
;
A
#
# COMPACT_ATOMS: atom_id res chain seq x y z
N MET A 1 -1.72 -21.96 5.03
CA MET A 1 -0.61 -22.40 4.16
C MET A 1 0.67 -21.84 4.75
N ALA A 2 1.74 -22.63 4.83
CA ALA A 2 3.03 -22.09 5.25
C ALA A 2 3.54 -21.15 4.14
N LEU A 3 3.75 -19.88 4.47
CA LEU A 3 4.34 -18.84 3.61
C LEU A 3 5.85 -19.10 3.43
N VAL A 4 6.23 -20.29 2.99
CA VAL A 4 7.63 -20.57 2.66
C VAL A 4 7.92 -19.90 1.31
N GLY A 5 8.57 -18.73 1.38
CA GLY A 5 9.20 -18.00 0.27
C GLY A 5 8.35 -17.88 -0.99
N ILE A 6 7.34 -17.00 -1.00
CA ILE A 6 6.61 -16.65 -2.24
C ILE A 6 7.60 -16.24 -3.33
N ILE A 7 8.64 -15.51 -2.93
CA ILE A 7 9.81 -15.26 -3.73
C ILE A 7 10.91 -16.29 -3.40
N ASN A 8 11.50 -16.86 -4.45
CA ASN A 8 12.44 -17.97 -4.34
C ASN A 8 13.83 -17.48 -3.87
N GLU A 9 14.15 -17.71 -2.59
CA GLU A 9 15.47 -17.38 -2.01
C GLU A 9 16.60 -18.28 -2.51
N GLU A 10 16.34 -19.49 -3.02
CA GLU A 10 17.37 -20.30 -3.68
C GLU A 10 17.80 -19.68 -5.01
N LYS A 11 16.88 -19.00 -5.71
CA LYS A 11 17.12 -18.32 -7.00
C LYS A 11 17.77 -16.95 -6.81
N TYR A 12 17.37 -16.21 -5.78
CA TYR A 12 17.76 -14.80 -5.57
C TYR A 12 18.68 -14.56 -4.37
N GLY A 13 19.01 -15.60 -3.61
CA GLY A 13 19.82 -15.48 -2.40
C GLY A 13 19.15 -14.62 -1.33
N THR A 14 19.98 -13.92 -0.55
CA THR A 14 19.54 -13.08 0.57
C THR A 14 18.73 -11.85 0.15
N ASP A 15 18.81 -11.46 -1.13
CA ASP A 15 18.16 -10.24 -1.63
C ASP A 15 16.64 -10.38 -1.70
N ALA A 16 16.12 -11.61 -1.75
CA ALA A 16 14.69 -11.89 -1.68
C ALA A 16 14.11 -11.87 -0.25
N ARG A 17 14.96 -11.91 0.79
CA ARG A 17 14.51 -12.04 2.17
C ARG A 17 13.67 -10.83 2.65
N PRO A 18 14.11 -9.57 2.46
CA PRO A 18 13.31 -8.42 2.91
C PRO A 18 11.92 -8.39 2.26
N ALA A 19 11.85 -8.70 0.96
CA ALA A 19 10.58 -8.80 0.24
C ALA A 19 9.70 -9.93 0.81
N ASN A 20 10.25 -11.11 1.09
CA ASN A 20 9.49 -12.20 1.70
C ASN A 20 8.96 -11.85 3.11
N GLU A 21 9.75 -11.17 3.94
CA GLU A 21 9.32 -10.71 5.27
C GLU A 21 8.15 -9.71 5.15
N MET A 22 8.23 -8.78 4.21
CA MET A 22 7.14 -7.85 3.92
C MET A 22 5.88 -8.56 3.39
N ILE A 23 6.03 -9.55 2.50
CA ILE A 23 4.91 -10.35 2.00
C ILE A 23 4.22 -11.10 3.15
N VAL A 24 4.97 -11.65 4.11
CA VAL A 24 4.39 -12.31 5.29
C VAL A 24 3.55 -11.34 6.10
N ARG A 25 4.03 -10.11 6.31
CA ARG A 25 3.25 -9.04 6.96
C ARG A 25 1.95 -8.77 6.21
N LEU A 26 2.05 -8.43 4.92
CA LEU A 26 0.92 -8.05 4.06
C LEU A 26 -0.16 -9.15 3.95
N THR A 27 0.26 -10.41 3.86
CA THR A 27 -0.68 -11.55 3.77
C THR A 27 -1.35 -11.90 5.10
N SER A 28 -0.84 -11.37 6.21
CA SER A 28 -1.38 -11.56 7.57
C SER A 28 -2.30 -10.43 8.02
N ILE A 29 -2.42 -9.35 7.24
CA ILE A 29 -3.25 -8.19 7.59
C ILE A 29 -4.73 -8.58 7.71
N ASP A 30 -5.36 -8.17 8.82
CA ASP A 30 -6.82 -8.17 8.99
C ASP A 30 -7.40 -6.90 8.34
N TRP A 31 -7.45 -6.93 7.01
CA TRP A 31 -7.72 -5.77 6.18
C TRP A 31 -9.04 -5.10 6.56
N TYR A 32 -9.05 -3.77 6.63
CA TYR A 32 -10.26 -2.95 6.80
C TYR A 32 -11.02 -3.19 8.12
N SER A 33 -10.38 -3.77 9.14
CA SER A 33 -11.01 -4.09 10.42
C SER A 33 -11.41 -2.86 11.25
N GLN A 34 -10.81 -1.69 10.98
CA GLN A 34 -11.12 -0.42 11.68
C GLN A 34 -11.84 0.62 10.81
N VAL A 35 -12.47 0.22 9.70
CA VAL A 35 -13.12 1.18 8.79
C VAL A 35 -14.14 2.07 9.51
N GLY A 36 -13.94 3.38 9.36
CA GLY A 36 -14.77 4.44 9.94
C GLY A 36 -14.44 4.77 11.39
N VAL A 37 -13.40 4.16 11.97
CA VAL A 37 -12.94 4.41 13.34
C VAL A 37 -11.82 5.43 13.30
N LYS A 38 -12.02 6.59 13.92
CA LYS A 38 -10.97 7.62 14.00
C LYS A 38 -9.89 7.21 14.98
N CYS A 39 -8.63 7.35 14.58
CA CYS A 39 -7.47 7.05 15.40
C CYS A 39 -6.36 8.07 15.17
N ASN A 40 -5.90 8.74 16.23
CA ASN A 40 -4.81 9.72 16.11
C ASN A 40 -3.48 9.06 15.69
N GLU A 41 -3.29 7.78 16.05
CA GLU A 41 -2.11 7.02 15.65
C GLU A 41 -2.10 6.76 14.14
N ALA A 42 -3.26 6.55 13.54
CA ALA A 42 -3.40 6.41 12.09
C ALA A 42 -3.02 7.70 11.35
N GLU A 43 -3.44 8.87 11.86
CA GLU A 43 -3.01 10.17 11.31
C GLU A 43 -1.50 10.33 11.41
N ARG A 44 -0.90 9.98 12.56
CA ARG A 44 0.55 10.04 12.77
C ARG A 44 1.32 9.21 11.75
N LYS A 45 0.85 8.00 11.42
CA LYS A 45 1.48 7.14 10.40
C LYS A 45 1.40 7.75 9.00
N VAL A 46 0.28 8.39 8.66
CA VAL A 46 0.20 9.18 7.42
C VAL A 46 1.21 10.32 7.43
N ASP A 47 1.32 11.05 8.54
CA ASP A 47 2.28 12.15 8.66
C ASP A 47 3.73 11.67 8.52
N GLN A 48 4.06 10.51 9.09
CA GLN A 48 5.39 9.91 8.93
C GLN A 48 5.66 9.51 7.48
N PHE A 49 4.68 8.89 6.80
CA PHE A 49 4.79 8.59 5.38
C PHE A 49 5.01 9.85 4.55
N MET A 50 4.21 10.90 4.76
CA MET A 50 4.30 12.16 4.03
C MET A 50 5.65 12.85 4.21
N ASN A 51 6.15 12.89 5.45
CA ASN A 51 7.46 13.42 5.73
C ASN A 51 8.58 12.61 5.05
N ALA A 52 8.46 11.27 5.03
CA ALA A 52 9.45 10.39 4.40
C ALA A 52 9.51 10.58 2.87
N ILE A 53 8.41 10.97 2.23
CA ILE A 53 8.37 11.28 0.79
C ILE A 53 8.52 12.78 0.48
N GLY A 54 8.83 13.62 1.48
CA GLY A 54 9.08 15.05 1.29
C GLY A 54 7.84 15.90 1.01
N VAL A 55 6.65 15.44 1.41
CA VAL A 55 5.39 16.19 1.26
C VAL A 55 5.01 16.87 2.58
N SER A 56 4.96 18.20 2.57
CA SER A 56 4.57 19.01 3.75
C SER A 56 3.16 19.60 3.67
N GLU A 57 2.56 19.66 2.48
CA GLU A 57 1.27 20.33 2.26
C GLU A 57 0.20 19.32 1.84
N TYR A 58 -0.53 18.81 2.83
CA TYR A 58 -1.70 17.95 2.63
C TYR A 58 -2.70 18.13 3.76
N LYS A 59 -3.89 17.53 3.59
CA LYS A 59 -4.93 17.48 4.61
C LYS A 59 -5.36 16.04 4.82
N ILE A 60 -5.58 15.65 6.07
CA ILE A 60 -6.22 14.37 6.38
C ILE A 60 -7.72 14.59 6.56
N LYS A 61 -8.54 13.73 5.95
CA LYS A 61 -9.99 13.72 6.11
C LYS A 61 -10.50 12.30 6.37
N TRP A 62 -11.16 12.12 7.51
CA TRP A 62 -11.79 10.84 7.82
C TRP A 62 -13.07 10.62 7.03
N LEU A 63 -13.26 9.40 6.55
CA LEU A 63 -14.49 8.92 5.94
C LEU A 63 -15.11 7.83 6.82
N SER A 64 -16.44 7.83 6.91
CA SER A 64 -17.16 6.66 7.41
C SER A 64 -17.27 5.58 6.34
N ALA A 65 -17.56 4.34 6.76
CA ALA A 65 -17.81 3.20 5.85
C ALA A 65 -18.86 3.50 4.75
N THR A 66 -19.83 4.37 5.04
CA THR A 66 -20.90 4.73 4.08
C THR A 66 -20.46 5.77 3.05
N GLN A 67 -19.39 6.52 3.31
CA GLN A 67 -18.91 7.59 2.43
C GLN A 67 -17.87 7.11 1.40
N VAL A 68 -17.41 5.87 1.54
CA VAL A 68 -16.26 5.33 0.78
C VAL A 68 -16.52 5.26 -0.71
N SER A 69 -17.67 4.72 -1.11
CA SER A 69 -18.01 4.56 -2.53
C SER A 69 -18.15 5.92 -3.24
N GLU A 70 -18.74 6.89 -2.56
CA GLU A 70 -18.85 8.27 -3.05
C GLU A 70 -17.46 8.90 -3.18
N ALA A 71 -16.65 8.83 -2.12
CA ALA A 71 -15.30 9.39 -2.13
C ALA A 71 -14.42 8.77 -3.23
N ILE A 72 -14.45 7.45 -3.41
CA ILE A 72 -13.74 6.75 -4.49
C ILE A 72 -14.17 7.26 -5.87
N SER A 73 -15.44 7.62 -6.03
CA SER A 73 -15.96 8.16 -7.30
C SER A 73 -15.49 9.58 -7.60
N CYS A 74 -15.07 10.32 -6.57
CA CYS A 74 -14.57 11.68 -6.66
C CYS A 74 -13.04 11.78 -6.69
N LEU A 75 -12.33 10.67 -6.46
CA LEU A 75 -10.86 10.66 -6.52
C LEU A 75 -10.39 11.15 -7.90
N SER A 76 -9.60 12.21 -7.86
CA SER A 76 -9.00 12.83 -9.04
C SER A 76 -7.59 13.27 -8.70
N PHE A 77 -6.68 12.95 -9.61
CA PHE A 77 -5.28 13.35 -9.53
C PHE A 77 -5.04 14.76 -10.10
N GLU A 78 -6.07 15.40 -10.63
CA GLU A 78 -5.95 16.74 -11.19
C GLU A 78 -5.58 17.77 -10.11
N ARG A 79 -4.60 18.63 -10.43
CA ARG A 79 -4.16 19.74 -9.56
C ARG A 79 -3.72 19.29 -8.17
N SER A 80 -3.19 18.08 -8.05
CA SER A 80 -2.66 17.52 -6.81
C SER A 80 -1.14 17.64 -6.80
N THR A 81 -0.58 18.50 -5.95
CA THR A 81 0.88 18.54 -5.75
C THR A 81 1.37 17.29 -5.05
N LEU A 82 0.51 16.66 -4.25
CA LEU A 82 0.77 15.36 -3.65
C LEU A 82 0.91 14.27 -4.73
N TRP A 83 0.06 14.25 -5.76
CA TRP A 83 0.17 13.30 -6.86
C TRP A 83 1.45 13.46 -7.66
N GLU A 84 1.92 14.70 -7.86
CA GLU A 84 3.20 14.97 -8.54
C GLU A 84 4.40 14.31 -7.84
N VAL A 85 4.32 14.08 -6.53
CA VAL A 85 5.33 13.31 -5.80
C VAL A 85 5.05 11.81 -5.88
N LEU A 86 3.81 11.40 -5.58
CA LEU A 86 3.45 9.98 -5.50
C LEU A 86 3.64 9.22 -6.82
N LYS A 87 3.39 9.87 -7.96
CA LYS A 87 3.49 9.23 -9.28
C LYS A 87 4.93 8.87 -9.67
N GLU A 88 5.91 9.58 -9.10
CA GLU A 88 7.33 9.39 -9.42
C GLU A 88 7.98 8.28 -8.55
N LEU A 89 7.37 7.95 -7.41
CA LEU A 89 7.91 6.94 -6.49
C LEU A 89 8.16 5.58 -7.16
N PRO A 90 7.24 5.01 -7.96
CA PRO A 90 7.49 3.70 -8.60
C PRO A 90 8.71 3.72 -9.52
N ASP A 91 8.89 4.79 -10.29
CA ASP A 91 10.02 4.93 -11.22
C ASP A 91 11.34 5.11 -10.47
N GLN A 92 11.35 5.94 -9.42
CA GLN A 92 12.52 6.13 -8.55
C GLN A 92 12.96 4.82 -7.86
N LEU A 93 12.00 4.02 -7.38
CA LEU A 93 12.30 2.72 -6.79
C LEU A 93 12.85 1.75 -7.84
N LYS A 94 12.23 1.74 -9.03
CA LYS A 94 12.67 0.90 -10.14
C LYS A 94 14.11 1.22 -10.55
N GLU A 95 14.48 2.49 -10.67
CA GLU A 95 15.84 2.90 -11.03
C GLU A 95 16.89 2.36 -10.05
N LYS A 96 16.60 2.40 -8.74
CA LYS A 96 17.48 1.84 -7.70
C LYS A 96 17.64 0.33 -7.83
N ILE A 97 16.54 -0.38 -8.09
CA ILE A 97 16.52 -1.83 -8.26
C ILE A 97 17.28 -2.27 -9.50
N ASP A 98 17.09 -1.55 -10.62
CA ASP A 98 17.79 -1.79 -11.87
C ASP A 98 19.30 -1.55 -11.69
N ALA A 99 19.69 -0.49 -10.97
CA ALA A 99 21.09 -0.23 -10.63
C ALA A 99 21.72 -1.33 -9.75
N ALA A 100 20.91 -2.03 -8.94
CA ALA A 100 21.32 -3.17 -8.13
C ALA A 100 21.27 -4.52 -8.90
N GLY A 101 20.79 -4.56 -10.14
CA GLY A 101 20.68 -5.78 -10.94
C GLY A 101 19.57 -6.74 -10.50
N ASN A 102 18.53 -6.20 -9.85
CA ASN A 102 17.43 -6.96 -9.23
C ASN A 102 16.13 -6.93 -10.06
N GLU A 103 16.20 -6.69 -11.37
CA GLU A 103 15.03 -6.49 -12.24
C GLU A 103 14.14 -7.73 -12.34
N LYS A 104 14.76 -8.92 -12.37
CA LYS A 104 14.04 -10.20 -12.38
C LYS A 104 13.31 -10.45 -11.07
N LEU A 105 13.93 -10.05 -9.95
CA LEU A 105 13.34 -10.15 -8.63
C LEU A 105 12.13 -9.22 -8.51
N LEU A 106 12.23 -7.99 -9.00
CA LEU A 106 11.11 -7.06 -9.11
C LEU A 106 9.97 -7.63 -9.98
N ALA A 107 10.29 -8.24 -11.13
CA ALA A 107 9.27 -8.87 -11.98
C ALA A 107 8.51 -9.98 -11.24
N ASP A 108 9.22 -10.84 -10.48
CA ASP A 108 8.59 -11.88 -9.67
C ASP A 108 7.74 -11.28 -8.52
N ILE A 109 8.13 -10.14 -7.94
CA ILE A 109 7.33 -9.40 -6.95
C ILE A 109 6.02 -8.89 -7.57
N VAL A 110 6.10 -8.22 -8.73
CA VAL A 110 4.93 -7.65 -9.42
C VAL A 110 3.94 -8.74 -9.83
N ASP A 111 4.42 -9.93 -10.19
CA ASP A 111 3.59 -11.07 -10.57
C ASP A 111 2.92 -11.73 -9.36
N LYS A 112 3.69 -12.04 -8.31
CA LYS A 112 3.24 -12.94 -7.24
C LYS A 112 2.62 -12.24 -6.04
N VAL A 113 3.05 -11.02 -5.71
CA VAL A 113 2.54 -10.32 -4.53
C VAL A 113 1.04 -10.04 -4.66
N PRO A 114 0.52 -9.52 -5.79
CA PRO A 114 -0.91 -9.31 -5.96
C PRO A 114 -1.74 -10.57 -5.72
N GLU A 115 -1.31 -11.72 -6.28
CA GLU A 115 -1.98 -13.01 -6.08
C GLU A 115 -2.04 -13.39 -4.60
N ALA A 116 -0.94 -13.22 -3.88
CA ALA A 116 -0.84 -13.57 -2.47
C ALA A 116 -1.77 -12.74 -1.56
N VAL A 117 -1.92 -11.44 -1.84
CA VAL A 117 -2.79 -10.56 -1.03
C VAL A 117 -4.24 -10.54 -1.48
N PHE A 118 -4.53 -10.87 -2.75
CA PHE A 118 -5.86 -10.72 -3.35
C PHE A 118 -6.97 -11.36 -2.52
N HIS A 119 -6.83 -12.64 -2.15
CA HIS A 119 -7.88 -13.36 -1.44
C HIS A 119 -8.14 -12.81 -0.04
N GLY A 120 -7.08 -12.40 0.67
CA GLY A 120 -7.17 -11.76 1.97
C GLY A 120 -7.91 -10.43 1.86
N ALA A 121 -7.43 -9.53 1.01
CA ALA A 121 -8.07 -8.23 0.80
C ALA A 121 -9.52 -8.36 0.32
N TYR A 122 -9.80 -9.23 -0.65
CA TYR A 122 -11.16 -9.42 -1.18
C TYR A 122 -12.13 -9.91 -0.11
N LYS A 123 -11.74 -10.93 0.67
CA LYS A 123 -12.60 -11.48 1.74
C LYS A 123 -13.00 -10.40 2.73
N HIS A 124 -12.06 -9.59 3.21
CA HIS A 124 -12.36 -8.57 4.20
C HIS A 124 -13.09 -7.38 3.59
N ALA A 125 -12.74 -6.95 2.37
CA ALA A 125 -13.47 -5.90 1.66
C ALA A 125 -14.95 -6.29 1.43
N PHE A 126 -15.20 -7.54 1.03
CA PHE A 126 -16.56 -8.06 0.83
C PHE A 126 -17.37 -8.08 2.14
N ASN A 127 -16.71 -8.31 3.29
CA ASN A 127 -17.38 -8.30 4.59
C ASN A 127 -17.62 -6.88 5.12
N ALA A 128 -16.69 -5.96 4.89
CA ALA A 128 -16.75 -4.58 5.39
C ALA A 128 -17.63 -3.66 4.53
N PHE A 129 -17.72 -3.93 3.22
CA PHE A 129 -18.38 -3.06 2.25
C PHE A 129 -19.46 -3.81 1.48
N ARG A 130 -20.55 -3.10 1.16
CA ARG A 130 -21.69 -3.65 0.40
C ARG A 130 -21.66 -3.29 -1.08
N ASP A 131 -20.86 -2.30 -1.45
CA ASP A 131 -20.80 -1.74 -2.79
C ASP A 131 -19.68 -2.40 -3.60
N GLU A 132 -20.04 -2.97 -4.75
CA GLU A 132 -19.09 -3.71 -5.61
C GLU A 132 -17.97 -2.82 -6.12
N LYS A 133 -18.25 -1.54 -6.39
CA LYS A 133 -17.24 -0.58 -6.86
C LYS A 133 -16.21 -0.31 -5.77
N ALA A 134 -16.65 -0.08 -4.54
CA ALA A 134 -15.76 0.05 -3.38
C ALA A 134 -14.90 -1.22 -3.20
N ILE A 135 -15.51 -2.41 -3.21
CA ILE A 135 -14.77 -3.69 -3.06
C ILE A 135 -13.67 -3.80 -4.12
N LYS A 136 -13.99 -3.59 -5.39
CA LYS A 136 -13.01 -3.69 -6.49
C LYS A 136 -11.87 -2.69 -6.33
N PHE A 137 -12.19 -1.44 -6.01
CA PHE A 137 -11.18 -0.40 -5.82
C PHE A 137 -10.25 -0.74 -4.66
N LEU A 138 -10.80 -1.15 -3.52
CA LEU A 138 -10.05 -1.44 -2.30
C LEU A 138 -9.11 -2.64 -2.46
N VAL A 139 -9.57 -3.69 -3.15
CA VAL A 139 -8.72 -4.83 -3.50
C VAL A 139 -7.60 -4.42 -4.44
N GLY A 140 -7.91 -3.60 -5.46
CA GLY A 140 -6.90 -3.01 -6.35
C GLY A 140 -5.85 -2.20 -5.58
N HIS A 141 -6.30 -1.36 -4.66
CA HIS A 141 -5.45 -0.55 -3.80
C HIS A 141 -4.55 -1.41 -2.90
N ALA A 142 -5.10 -2.45 -2.26
CA ALA A 142 -4.32 -3.36 -1.42
C ALA A 142 -3.21 -4.06 -2.22
N MET A 143 -3.52 -4.55 -3.44
CA MET A 143 -2.52 -5.13 -4.32
C MET A 143 -1.43 -4.12 -4.71
N TYR A 144 -1.84 -2.90 -5.08
CA TYR A 144 -0.91 -1.85 -5.51
C TYR A 144 0.06 -1.44 -4.38
N ILE A 145 -0.47 -1.13 -3.19
CA ILE A 145 0.37 -0.77 -2.03
C ILE A 145 1.27 -1.94 -1.62
N SER A 146 0.78 -3.17 -1.69
CA SER A 146 1.59 -4.36 -1.37
C SER A 146 2.79 -4.50 -2.30
N VAL A 147 2.61 -4.26 -3.59
CA VAL A 147 3.71 -4.25 -4.57
C VAL A 147 4.69 -3.12 -4.26
N LEU A 148 4.20 -1.90 -4.01
CA LEU A 148 5.08 -0.76 -3.70
C LEU A 148 5.88 -0.97 -2.42
N ALA A 149 5.26 -1.51 -1.37
CA ALA A 149 5.94 -1.83 -0.12
C ALA A 149 7.07 -2.86 -0.34
N CYS A 150 6.81 -3.94 -1.09
CA CYS A 150 7.85 -4.93 -1.41
C CYS A 150 8.93 -4.38 -2.34
N THR A 151 8.56 -3.53 -3.29
CA THR A 151 9.48 -2.84 -4.21
C THR A 151 10.40 -1.91 -3.42
N ALA A 152 9.86 -1.19 -2.43
CA ALA A 152 10.65 -0.31 -1.59
C ALA A 152 11.61 -1.08 -0.65
N GLU A 153 11.21 -2.23 -0.10
CA GLU A 153 12.14 -3.13 0.60
C GLU A 153 13.30 -3.56 -0.30
N LEU A 154 13.00 -3.91 -1.55
CA LEU A 154 14.01 -4.32 -2.51
C LEU A 154 14.96 -3.18 -2.92
N ALA A 155 14.48 -1.94 -2.93
CA ALA A 155 15.27 -0.76 -3.28
C ALA A 155 16.22 -0.29 -2.14
N GLY A 156 15.98 -0.71 -0.89
CA GLY A 156 16.88 -0.50 0.26
C GLY A 156 16.73 0.80 1.08
N GLU A 157 17.68 0.96 2.03
CA GLU A 157 17.89 2.00 3.06
C GLU A 157 16.73 2.37 4.00
N GLU A 158 15.62 2.94 3.52
CA GLU A 158 14.44 3.22 4.34
C GLU A 158 13.19 3.10 3.48
N ASN A 159 12.29 2.20 3.86
CA ASN A 159 11.03 2.00 3.14
C ASN A 159 9.97 2.99 3.65
N PRO A 160 9.62 4.06 2.91
CA PRO A 160 8.57 4.99 3.34
C PRO A 160 7.21 4.29 3.48
N PHE A 161 6.95 3.25 2.68
CA PHE A 161 5.69 2.50 2.75
C PHE A 161 5.56 1.66 4.01
N SER A 162 6.61 1.49 4.82
CA SER A 162 6.51 0.82 6.13
C SER A 162 5.43 1.46 7.01
N PHE A 163 5.33 2.79 7.06
CA PHE A 163 4.28 3.50 7.81
C PHE A 163 2.88 3.24 7.27
N ILE A 164 2.74 3.09 5.95
CA ILE A 164 1.49 2.70 5.31
C ILE A 164 1.14 1.26 5.63
N VAL A 165 2.10 0.34 5.62
CA VAL A 165 1.88 -1.06 6.00
C VAL A 165 1.47 -1.16 7.46
N GLU A 166 2.11 -0.43 8.37
CA GLU A 166 1.71 -0.38 9.78
C GLU A 166 0.31 0.21 9.98
N LEU A 167 -0.11 1.16 9.12
CA LEU A 167 -1.46 1.71 9.13
C LEU A 167 -2.48 0.64 8.70
N LEU A 168 -2.16 -0.13 7.66
CA LEU A 168 -2.98 -1.23 7.15
C LEU A 168 -3.06 -2.40 8.15
N GLU A 169 -1.96 -2.73 8.83
CA GLU A 169 -1.90 -3.73 9.90
C GLU A 169 -2.80 -3.37 11.09
N ASP A 170 -2.94 -2.09 11.40
CA ASP A 170 -3.89 -1.60 12.41
C ASP A 170 -5.35 -1.66 11.92
N GLY A 171 -5.60 -2.03 10.66
CA GLY A 171 -6.94 -2.12 10.07
C GLY A 171 -7.46 -0.82 9.47
N HIS A 172 -6.65 0.24 9.47
CA HIS A 172 -6.97 1.52 8.86
C HIS A 172 -6.55 1.56 7.39
N LEU A 173 -7.20 2.42 6.61
CA LEU A 173 -6.94 2.50 5.18
C LEU A 173 -6.68 3.93 4.72
N PRO A 174 -5.54 4.17 4.06
CA PRO A 174 -5.27 5.40 3.35
C PRO A 174 -5.94 5.38 1.96
N LEU A 175 -6.77 6.38 1.65
CA LEU A 175 -7.36 6.61 0.33
C LEU A 175 -6.96 7.98 -0.21
N GLY A 176 -6.75 8.10 -1.52
CA GLY A 176 -6.41 9.38 -2.11
C GLY A 176 -5.38 9.29 -3.24
N PRO A 177 -4.92 10.44 -3.75
CA PRO A 177 -5.37 11.78 -3.35
C PRO A 177 -6.63 12.28 -4.08
N GLU A 178 -7.35 13.24 -3.47
CA GLU A 178 -8.24 14.19 -4.15
C GLU A 178 -7.69 15.61 -3.90
N GLY A 179 -7.09 16.21 -4.92
CA GLY A 179 -6.24 17.40 -4.71
C GLY A 179 -5.13 17.07 -3.71
N ASN A 180 -4.97 17.86 -2.65
CA ASN A 180 -3.99 17.57 -1.58
C ASN A 180 -4.64 16.91 -0.33
N THR A 181 -5.77 16.23 -0.51
CA THR A 181 -6.45 15.54 0.59
C THR A 181 -6.12 14.05 0.57
N PHE A 182 -5.64 13.56 1.71
CA PHE A 182 -5.57 12.14 2.03
C PHE A 182 -6.77 11.75 2.88
N TYR A 183 -7.52 10.77 2.42
CA TYR A 183 -8.63 10.19 3.14
C TYR A 183 -8.16 9.06 4.06
N LEU A 184 -8.72 8.98 5.26
CA LEU A 184 -8.50 7.87 6.19
C LEU A 184 -9.82 7.19 6.53
N LEU A 185 -9.74 5.87 6.70
CA LEU A 185 -10.84 5.01 7.12
C LEU A 185 -10.41 4.15 8.29
#